data_AF-A0A7C3KCX6-F1
#
_entry.id   AF-A0A7C3KCX6-F1
#
_cell.length_a   1.000
_cell.length_b   1.000
_cell.length_c   1.000
_cell.angle_alpha   90.00
_cell.angle_beta   90.00
_cell.angle_gamma   90.00
#
_symmetry.space_group_name_H-M   'P 1'
#
loop_
_entity.id
_entity.type
_entity.pdbx_description
1 polymer ?
#
loop_
_entity_poly.entity_id
_entity_poly.type
_entity_poly.pdbx_seq_one_letter_code
_entity_poly.pdbx_strand_id
1 'polypeptide(L)'
;MQRQKGWQTAGVLGMMLLSVASMPPLPTLVGQAQIQPVTPPNACSEQPGQTFERLTRDLIYRSQRYIRDRQFNLAVRSLDRALQTVTTVKDPFSKTDLVASIAGQSGEQPSTLEQLVQQATTPQQRATLLDLLSKVTKATQTLAGEYGVINTKRAILVQLAAYYTVLEQPDQARSRLDQARQLLKSLQGDGFGLIASPVAQGYTTLGDTQTAIALLDQAVQRTQMMKTNNLDYLADIFSTIAVAYASAGSEAKAVQTTQQIKVATIKARTLAQIAKQAAQTGSPQATRILAQAQAQTKAIPAASRSDALSQIALTYGYLKEWDLALKAIAPIQSAEIKIQTLADLASISDRLNHPANEAKPLSELVTIARKMSFYDSDTLIRKIFAQYLANGQYGLAEILHQFQQGVAKEGKI
;
A
#
# COMPACT_ATOMS: atom_id res chain seq x y z
N MET A 1 45.12 12.44 -2.78
CA MET A 1 44.60 13.84 -2.83
C MET A 1 43.17 13.84 -2.35
N GLN A 2 42.97 14.20 -1.07
CA GLN A 2 41.67 14.34 -0.43
C GLN A 2 40.94 15.57 -1.00
N ARG A 3 39.66 15.43 -1.35
CA ARG A 3 38.74 16.56 -1.47
C ARG A 3 37.51 16.29 -0.61
N GLN A 4 37.53 16.87 0.58
CA GLN A 4 36.34 17.24 1.32
C GLN A 4 35.54 18.26 0.50
N LYS A 5 34.23 18.09 0.38
CA LYS A 5 33.29 19.17 0.08
C LYS A 5 32.14 19.08 1.08
N GLY A 6 32.14 20.04 2.01
CA GLY A 6 31.07 20.24 2.97
C GLY A 6 29.81 20.76 2.28
N TRP A 7 28.66 20.39 2.84
CA TRP A 7 27.36 20.93 2.47
C TRP A 7 26.98 21.97 3.51
N GLN A 8 26.89 23.23 3.07
CA GLN A 8 26.25 24.31 3.82
C GLN A 8 24.74 24.23 3.62
N THR A 9 24.02 24.20 4.73
CA THR A 9 22.57 24.38 4.81
C THR A 9 22.23 25.84 4.52
N ALA A 10 21.56 26.09 3.39
CA ALA A 10 20.89 27.37 3.14
C ALA A 10 19.45 27.28 3.62
N GLY A 11 19.14 28.04 4.68
CA GLY A 11 17.78 28.32 5.10
C GLY A 11 17.12 29.35 4.21
N VAL A 12 15.83 29.16 3.93
CA VAL A 12 15.00 30.19 3.31
C VAL A 12 13.84 30.49 4.27
N LEU A 13 14.00 31.61 4.96
CA LEU A 13 12.95 32.42 5.57
C LEU A 13 12.20 33.15 4.45
N GLY A 14 10.88 33.08 4.45
CA GLY A 14 10.01 33.75 3.48
C GLY A 14 8.75 34.31 4.13
N MET A 15 8.90 35.54 4.64
CA MET A 15 7.94 36.59 4.99
C MET A 15 6.42 36.31 4.83
N MET A 16 5.69 36.37 5.95
CA MET A 16 4.26 36.67 5.98
C MET A 16 4.05 38.18 5.79
N LEU A 17 3.27 38.55 4.77
CA LEU A 17 2.77 39.91 4.57
C LEU A 17 1.54 40.14 5.45
N LEU A 18 1.63 41.17 6.30
CA LEU A 18 0.57 41.75 7.10
C LEU A 18 -0.47 42.43 6.19
N SER A 19 -1.71 41.94 6.23
CA SER A 19 -2.88 42.68 5.75
C SER A 19 -3.59 43.27 6.97
N VAL A 20 -3.45 44.58 7.17
CA VAL A 20 -4.13 45.34 8.21
C VAL A 20 -5.52 45.72 7.67
N ALA A 21 -6.55 44.98 8.06
CA ALA A 21 -7.93 45.37 7.82
C ALA A 21 -8.43 46.19 9.01
N SER A 22 -8.92 47.39 8.71
CA SER A 22 -9.55 48.35 9.60
C SER A 22 -10.78 47.77 10.30
N MET A 23 -10.69 47.59 11.63
CA MET A 23 -11.85 47.27 12.47
C MET A 23 -12.60 48.55 12.88
N PRO A 24 -13.95 48.55 12.89
CA PRO A 24 -14.74 49.64 13.46
C PRO A 24 -14.59 49.68 15.00
N PRO A 25 -14.80 50.85 15.63
CA PRO A 25 -14.70 51.00 17.08
C PRO A 25 -15.74 50.15 17.80
N LEU A 26 -15.27 49.41 18.82
CA LEU A 26 -16.11 48.61 19.71
C LEU A 26 -17.04 49.51 20.55
N PRO A 27 -18.32 49.15 20.74
CA PRO A 27 -19.18 49.84 21.68
C PRO A 27 -18.70 49.60 23.12
N THR A 28 -18.51 50.69 23.88
CA THR A 28 -18.32 50.67 25.32
C THR A 28 -19.59 50.17 26.01
N LEU A 29 -19.66 48.86 26.25
CA LEU A 29 -20.61 48.27 27.18
C LEU A 29 -20.00 48.27 28.58
N VAL A 30 -20.25 49.36 29.33
CA VAL A 30 -20.12 49.35 30.80
C VAL A 30 -21.36 48.65 31.35
N GLY A 31 -21.33 47.32 31.32
CA GLY A 31 -22.26 46.48 32.07
C GLY A 31 -21.54 45.90 33.28
N GLN A 32 -22.03 46.19 34.48
CA GLN A 32 -21.57 45.54 35.71
C GLN A 32 -21.83 44.03 35.59
N ALA A 33 -20.81 43.26 35.18
CA ALA A 33 -20.85 41.82 35.23
C ALA A 33 -20.84 41.41 36.71
N GLN A 34 -22.02 41.02 37.21
CA GLN A 34 -22.09 40.25 38.44
C GLN A 34 -21.22 39.00 38.24
N ILE A 35 -20.16 38.89 39.05
CA ILE A 35 -19.32 37.70 39.13
C ILE A 35 -20.24 36.59 39.65
N GLN A 36 -20.83 35.81 38.74
CA GLN A 36 -21.44 34.55 39.15
C GLN A 36 -20.31 33.67 39.68
N PRO A 37 -20.49 33.02 40.86
CA PRO A 37 -19.50 32.10 41.36
C PRO A 37 -19.22 31.05 40.29
N VAL A 38 -17.97 31.00 39.83
CA VAL A 38 -17.49 29.96 38.92
C VAL A 38 -17.77 28.65 39.62
N THR A 39 -18.80 27.94 39.18
CA THR A 39 -19.02 26.55 39.59
C THR A 39 -17.72 25.83 39.21
N PRO A 40 -17.04 25.15 40.16
CA PRO A 40 -15.82 24.42 39.82
C PRO A 40 -16.16 23.53 38.63
N PRO A 41 -15.39 23.58 37.53
CA PRO A 41 -15.71 22.85 36.31
C PRO A 41 -15.99 21.42 36.72
N ASN A 42 -17.20 20.95 36.41
CA ASN A 42 -17.69 19.61 36.72
C ASN A 42 -16.52 18.65 36.63
N ALA A 43 -16.08 18.10 37.77
CA ALA A 43 -14.89 17.28 37.86
C ALA A 43 -14.93 16.30 36.68
N CYS A 44 -14.02 16.48 35.73
CA CYS A 44 -13.98 15.68 34.52
C CYS A 44 -13.92 14.23 34.97
N SER A 45 -15.05 13.53 34.87
CA SER A 45 -15.13 12.10 35.06
C SER A 45 -14.56 11.46 33.80
N GLU A 46 -13.29 11.76 33.50
CA GLU A 46 -12.53 11.01 32.52
C GLU A 46 -12.52 9.57 33.01
N GLN A 47 -13.26 8.72 32.30
CA GLN A 47 -13.24 7.30 32.57
C GLN A 47 -11.78 6.85 32.42
N PRO A 48 -11.19 6.19 33.43
CA PRO A 48 -9.77 5.83 33.42
C PRO A 48 -9.26 5.13 32.14
N GLY A 49 -10.16 4.45 31.40
CA GLY A 49 -9.83 3.85 30.09
C GLY A 49 -9.46 4.85 28.99
N GLN A 50 -10.05 6.05 28.96
CA GLN A 50 -9.77 7.06 27.93
C GLN A 50 -8.36 7.65 28.09
N THR A 51 -7.88 7.78 29.32
CA THR A 51 -6.53 8.29 29.60
C THR A 51 -5.46 7.34 29.05
N PHE A 52 -5.64 6.02 29.22
CA PHE A 52 -4.71 5.02 28.68
C PHE A 52 -4.76 4.94 27.16
N GLU A 53 -5.94 5.08 26.54
CA GLU A 53 -6.05 5.14 25.09
C GLU A 53 -5.25 6.34 24.52
N ARG A 54 -5.47 7.55 25.05
CA ARG A 54 -4.76 8.76 24.59
C ARG A 54 -3.25 8.64 24.77
N LEU A 55 -2.80 8.14 25.93
CA LEU A 55 -1.38 7.90 26.19
C LEU A 55 -0.79 6.90 25.19
N THR A 56 -1.51 5.82 24.89
CA THR A 56 -1.08 4.82 23.90
C THR A 56 -0.91 5.45 22.51
N ARG A 57 -1.89 6.26 22.07
CA ARG A 57 -1.82 6.95 20.77
C ARG A 57 -0.64 7.93 20.71
N ASP A 58 -0.39 8.69 21.77
CA ASP A 58 0.77 9.60 21.85
C ASP A 58 2.09 8.83 21.75
N LEU A 59 2.22 7.68 22.43
CA LEU A 59 3.41 6.84 22.36
C LEU A 59 3.63 6.25 20.96
N ILE A 60 2.56 5.87 20.25
CA ILE A 60 2.62 5.43 18.85
C ILE A 60 3.10 6.58 17.95
N TYR A 61 2.51 7.78 18.10
CA TYR A 61 2.90 8.97 17.32
C TYR A 61 4.37 9.36 17.55
N ARG A 62 4.83 9.34 18.80
CA ARG A 62 6.25 9.58 19.13
C ARG A 62 7.16 8.54 18.49
N SER A 63 6.76 7.26 18.51
CA SER A 63 7.51 6.21 17.82
C SER A 63 7.67 6.51 16.33
N GLN A 64 6.59 6.89 15.64
CA GLN A 64 6.63 7.26 14.22
C GLN A 64 7.54 8.48 13.97
N ARG A 65 7.52 9.48 14.86
CA ARG A 65 8.45 10.61 14.79
C ARG A 65 9.90 10.17 14.93
N TYR A 66 10.21 9.33 15.92
CA TYR A 66 11.55 8.79 16.11
C TYR A 66 12.04 7.97 14.91
N ILE A 67 11.16 7.23 14.23
CA ILE A 67 11.48 6.52 12.99
C ILE A 67 11.90 7.49 11.88
N ARG A 68 11.17 8.60 11.69
CA ARG A 68 11.53 9.64 10.71
C ARG A 68 12.88 10.28 11.03
N ASP A 69 13.15 10.50 12.31
CA ASP A 69 14.40 11.08 12.81
C ASP A 69 15.55 10.05 12.88
N ARG A 70 15.34 8.82 12.38
CA ARG A 70 16.29 7.68 12.40
C ARG A 70 16.76 7.27 13.81
N GLN A 71 15.93 7.53 14.81
CA GLN A 71 16.17 7.21 16.22
C GLN A 71 15.57 5.86 16.60
N PHE A 72 16.05 4.78 15.98
CA PHE A 72 15.50 3.43 16.10
C PHE A 72 15.23 2.97 17.55
N ASN A 73 16.22 3.13 18.44
CA ASN A 73 16.09 2.69 19.84
C ASN A 73 15.05 3.49 20.65
N LEU A 74 14.81 4.76 20.29
CA LEU A 74 13.77 5.57 20.91
C LEU A 74 12.39 5.17 20.38
N ALA A 75 12.28 4.90 19.08
CA ALA A 75 11.07 4.37 18.48
C ALA A 75 10.63 3.05 19.13
N VAL A 76 11.53 2.06 19.20
CA VAL A 76 11.22 0.77 19.85
C VAL A 76 10.79 0.96 21.31
N ARG A 77 11.52 1.76 22.10
CA ARG A 77 11.14 2.02 23.50
C ARG A 77 9.78 2.70 23.65
N SER A 78 9.45 3.62 22.75
CA SER A 78 8.13 4.27 22.73
C SER A 78 7.03 3.26 22.41
N LEU A 79 7.25 2.40 21.41
CA LEU A 79 6.28 1.37 21.02
C LEU A 79 6.12 0.27 22.09
N ASP A 80 7.21 -0.11 22.76
CA ASP A 80 7.18 -1.05 23.88
C ASP A 80 6.32 -0.53 25.04
N ARG A 81 6.47 0.76 25.39
CA ARG A 81 5.60 1.41 26.39
C ARG A 81 4.14 1.47 25.93
N ALA A 82 3.89 1.72 24.64
CA ALA A 82 2.53 1.69 24.10
C ALA A 82 1.91 0.29 24.27
N LEU A 83 2.66 -0.79 24.05
CA LEU A 83 2.16 -2.15 24.23
C LEU A 83 1.81 -2.46 25.69
N GLN A 84 2.57 -1.93 26.65
CA GLN A 84 2.26 -2.06 28.06
C GLN A 84 0.92 -1.39 28.40
N THR A 85 0.64 -0.21 27.84
CA THR A 85 -0.62 0.51 28.06
C THR A 85 -1.81 -0.10 27.31
N VAL A 86 -1.59 -0.72 26.14
CA VAL A 86 -2.67 -1.41 25.39
C VAL A 86 -3.39 -2.46 26.25
N THR A 87 -2.66 -3.19 27.09
CA THR A 87 -3.25 -4.24 27.93
C THR A 87 -4.21 -3.71 28.99
N THR A 88 -4.12 -2.43 29.37
CA THR A 88 -5.00 -1.80 30.37
C THR A 88 -6.28 -1.21 29.75
N VAL A 89 -6.35 -1.11 28.42
CA VAL A 89 -7.54 -0.65 27.70
C VAL A 89 -8.64 -1.69 27.85
N LYS A 90 -9.81 -1.28 28.34
CA LYS A 90 -10.94 -2.18 28.58
C LYS A 90 -11.81 -2.39 27.35
N ASP A 91 -12.04 -1.33 26.57
CA ASP A 91 -12.87 -1.41 25.37
C ASP A 91 -12.20 -2.28 24.29
N PRO A 92 -12.87 -3.36 23.82
CA PRO A 92 -12.30 -4.26 22.82
C PRO A 92 -12.03 -3.60 21.47
N PHE A 93 -12.84 -2.61 21.06
CA PHE A 93 -12.67 -1.92 19.78
C PHE A 93 -11.47 -0.97 19.83
N SER A 94 -11.40 -0.08 20.83
CA SER A 94 -10.23 0.79 21.05
C SER A 94 -8.96 -0.04 21.20
N LYS A 95 -8.98 -1.16 21.94
CA LYS A 95 -7.83 -2.05 22.05
C LYS A 95 -7.42 -2.62 20.70
N THR A 96 -8.39 -3.08 19.92
CA THR A 96 -8.15 -3.62 18.57
C THR A 96 -7.55 -2.57 17.65
N ASP A 97 -8.09 -1.35 17.64
CA ASP A 97 -7.62 -0.23 16.83
C ASP A 97 -6.19 0.19 17.21
N LEU A 98 -5.86 0.19 18.50
CA LEU A 98 -4.51 0.48 18.97
C LEU A 98 -3.51 -0.60 18.54
N VAL A 99 -3.85 -1.89 18.68
CA VAL A 99 -2.98 -2.98 18.20
C VAL A 99 -2.86 -2.94 16.67
N ALA A 100 -3.93 -2.65 15.94
CA ALA A 100 -3.91 -2.47 14.51
C ALA A 100 -3.04 -1.28 14.08
N SER A 101 -3.05 -0.17 14.82
CA SER A 101 -2.17 0.99 14.54
C SER A 101 -0.69 0.67 14.78
N ILE A 102 -0.39 -0.27 15.68
CA ILE A 102 0.97 -0.75 15.94
C ILE A 102 1.44 -1.69 14.84
N ALA A 103 0.62 -2.69 14.48
CA ALA A 103 1.06 -3.88 13.74
C ALA A 103 0.34 -4.15 12.43
N GLY A 104 -0.81 -3.53 12.19
CA GLY A 104 -1.63 -3.67 10.98
C GLY A 104 -1.54 -2.45 10.08
N GLN A 105 -2.18 -2.53 8.91
CA GLN A 105 -2.32 -1.38 8.02
C GLN A 105 -3.54 -0.54 8.43
N SER A 106 -3.33 0.76 8.62
CA SER A 106 -4.41 1.74 8.77
C SER A 106 -4.45 2.61 7.51
N GLY A 107 -5.23 2.17 6.52
CA GLY A 107 -5.26 2.80 5.20
C GLY A 107 -3.98 2.53 4.41
N GLU A 108 -3.49 3.55 3.70
CA GLU A 108 -2.32 3.44 2.81
C GLU A 108 -0.97 3.63 3.52
N GLN A 109 -0.98 4.01 4.80
CA GLN A 109 0.26 4.28 5.54
C GLN A 109 0.81 2.98 6.15
N PRO A 110 2.11 2.70 6.00
CA PRO A 110 2.74 1.54 6.63
C PRO A 110 2.65 1.66 8.15
N SER A 111 2.46 0.52 8.81
CA SER A 111 2.35 0.48 10.27
C SER A 111 3.65 0.96 10.93
N THR A 112 3.56 1.37 12.20
CA THR A 112 4.76 1.78 12.95
C THR A 112 5.78 0.63 13.02
N LEU A 113 5.30 -0.60 13.17
CA LEU A 113 6.14 -1.79 13.18
C LEU A 113 6.72 -2.11 11.80
N GLU A 114 5.97 -1.91 10.71
CA GLU A 114 6.46 -2.09 9.34
C GLU A 114 7.66 -1.19 9.05
N GLN A 115 7.54 0.10 9.39
CA GLN A 115 8.61 1.07 9.20
C GLN A 115 9.85 0.70 10.02
N LEU A 116 9.68 0.18 11.24
CA LEU A 116 10.80 -0.31 12.05
C LEU A 116 11.47 -1.54 11.42
N VAL A 117 10.69 -2.51 10.95
CA VAL A 117 11.22 -3.70 10.26
C VAL A 117 12.03 -3.30 9.03
N GLN A 118 11.55 -2.34 8.24
CA GLN A 118 12.27 -1.82 7.07
C GLN A 118 13.57 -1.08 7.44
N GLN A 119 13.66 -0.45 8.62
CA GLN A 119 14.86 0.28 9.06
C GLN A 119 15.89 -0.60 9.80
N ALA A 120 15.55 -1.82 10.21
CA ALA A 120 16.44 -2.67 10.99
C ALA A 120 17.52 -3.32 10.12
N THR A 121 18.68 -2.66 10.06
CA THR A 121 19.81 -3.09 9.23
C THR A 121 20.87 -3.86 10.02
N THR A 122 20.94 -3.71 11.35
CA THR A 122 21.95 -4.38 12.17
C THR A 122 21.40 -5.61 12.89
N PRO A 123 22.25 -6.62 13.21
CA PRO A 123 21.83 -7.79 14.01
C PRO A 123 21.19 -7.41 15.35
N GLN A 124 21.71 -6.39 16.03
CA GLN A 124 21.18 -5.90 17.31
C GLN A 124 19.78 -5.30 17.15
N GLN A 125 19.55 -4.51 16.09
CA GLN A 125 18.23 -3.97 15.79
C GLN A 125 17.23 -5.08 15.47
N ARG A 126 17.64 -6.09 14.68
CA ARG A 126 16.82 -7.26 14.37
C ARG A 126 16.44 -8.04 15.63
N ALA A 127 17.40 -8.33 16.51
CA ALA A 127 17.14 -9.00 17.79
C ALA A 127 16.16 -8.21 18.68
N THR A 128 16.32 -6.88 18.70
CA THR A 128 15.43 -5.97 19.43
C THR A 128 14.01 -5.98 18.86
N LEU A 129 13.84 -6.08 17.53
CA LEU A 129 12.51 -6.22 16.93
C LEU A 129 11.88 -7.58 17.17
N LEU A 130 12.66 -8.65 17.25
CA LEU A 130 12.11 -9.97 17.58
C LEU A 130 11.48 -9.98 18.99
N ASP A 131 12.12 -9.34 19.97
CA ASP A 131 11.52 -9.13 21.29
C ASP A 131 10.21 -8.33 21.19
N LEU A 132 10.23 -7.20 20.47
CA LEU A 132 9.05 -6.36 20.28
C LEU A 132 7.90 -7.11 19.58
N LEU A 133 8.19 -7.87 18.52
CA LEU A 133 7.22 -8.69 17.79
C LEU A 133 6.58 -9.74 18.69
N SER A 134 7.33 -10.33 19.62
CA SER A 134 6.79 -11.27 20.61
C SER A 134 5.75 -10.60 21.50
N LYS A 135 5.98 -9.34 21.91
CA LYS A 135 5.07 -8.54 22.74
C LYS A 135 3.83 -8.12 21.96
N VAL A 136 3.99 -7.70 20.71
CA VAL A 136 2.88 -7.41 19.80
C VAL A 136 2.03 -8.67 19.56
N THR A 137 2.66 -9.83 19.41
CA THR A 137 1.97 -11.11 19.28
C THR A 137 1.13 -11.41 20.51
N LYS A 138 1.67 -11.22 21.72
CA LYS A 138 0.91 -11.37 22.98
C LYS A 138 -0.27 -10.40 23.05
N ALA A 139 -0.06 -9.12 22.74
CA ALA A 139 -1.15 -8.13 22.70
C ALA A 139 -2.26 -8.54 21.70
N THR A 140 -1.87 -8.99 20.51
CA THR A 140 -2.79 -9.50 19.47
C THR A 140 -3.59 -10.72 19.98
N GLN A 141 -2.97 -11.61 20.75
CA GLN A 141 -3.65 -12.78 21.31
C GLN A 141 -4.78 -12.40 22.28
N THR A 142 -4.64 -11.28 22.99
CA THR A 142 -5.68 -10.76 23.91
C THR A 142 -6.91 -10.18 23.20
N LEU A 143 -6.83 -9.94 21.88
CA LEU A 143 -7.96 -9.46 21.11
C LEU A 143 -9.04 -10.55 21.06
N ALA A 144 -10.22 -10.21 21.55
CA ALA A 144 -11.41 -11.05 21.53
C ALA A 144 -12.63 -10.13 21.38
N GLY A 145 -13.63 -10.61 20.66
CA GLY A 145 -14.82 -9.84 20.36
C GLY A 145 -15.60 -10.43 19.20
N GLU A 146 -16.46 -9.62 18.61
CA GLU A 146 -17.29 -10.00 17.48
C GLU A 146 -16.48 -10.12 16.18
N TYR A 147 -17.19 -10.39 15.08
CA TYR A 147 -16.64 -10.58 13.74
C TYR A 147 -15.57 -9.55 13.36
N GLY A 148 -15.80 -8.26 13.60
CA GLY A 148 -14.84 -7.19 13.30
C GLY A 148 -13.49 -7.37 14.02
N VAL A 149 -13.53 -7.64 15.33
CA VAL A 149 -12.32 -7.85 16.14
C VAL A 149 -11.59 -9.12 15.71
N ILE A 150 -12.31 -10.21 15.45
CA ILE A 150 -11.71 -11.47 14.96
C ILE A 150 -11.06 -11.28 13.60
N ASN A 151 -11.71 -10.55 12.69
CA ASN A 151 -11.17 -10.27 11.36
C ASN A 151 -9.91 -9.41 11.42
N THR A 152 -9.89 -8.38 12.28
CA THR A 152 -8.71 -7.54 12.50
C THR A 152 -7.57 -8.34 13.14
N LYS A 153 -7.87 -9.19 14.13
CA LYS A 153 -6.87 -10.10 14.73
C LYS A 153 -6.24 -11.02 13.67
N ARG A 154 -7.04 -11.61 12.78
CA ARG A 154 -6.54 -12.40 11.64
C ARG A 154 -5.62 -11.57 10.75
N ALA A 155 -6.03 -10.36 10.36
CA ALA A 155 -5.21 -9.49 9.52
C ALA A 155 -3.86 -9.14 10.17
N ILE A 156 -3.87 -8.80 11.46
CA ILE A 156 -2.64 -8.54 12.23
C ILE A 156 -1.75 -9.79 12.27
N LEU A 157 -2.30 -10.98 12.45
CA LEU A 157 -1.53 -12.23 12.43
C LEU A 157 -0.86 -12.49 11.07
N VAL A 158 -1.55 -12.22 9.95
CA VAL A 158 -0.95 -12.31 8.61
C VAL A 158 0.20 -11.32 8.46
N GLN A 159 0.02 -10.09 8.95
CA GLN A 159 1.06 -9.06 8.87
C GLN A 159 2.27 -9.39 9.76
N LEU A 160 2.04 -9.89 10.97
CA LEU A 160 3.11 -10.39 11.84
C LEU A 160 3.87 -11.54 11.19
N ALA A 161 3.19 -12.42 10.45
CA ALA A 161 3.86 -13.47 9.69
C ALA A 161 4.83 -12.88 8.66
N ALA A 162 4.40 -11.88 7.90
CA ALA A 162 5.25 -11.19 6.93
C ALA A 162 6.49 -10.55 7.60
N TYR A 163 6.32 -9.92 8.76
CA TYR A 163 7.46 -9.36 9.52
C TYR A 163 8.44 -10.44 9.99
N TYR A 164 7.94 -11.56 10.52
CA TYR A 164 8.79 -12.69 10.88
C TYR A 164 9.52 -13.28 9.69
N THR A 165 8.89 -13.35 8.51
CA THR A 165 9.56 -13.79 7.28
C THR A 165 10.71 -12.86 6.89
N VAL A 166 10.49 -11.53 6.92
CA VAL A 166 11.55 -10.54 6.64
C VAL A 166 12.73 -10.63 7.62
N LEU A 167 12.44 -11.02 8.87
CA LEU A 167 13.45 -11.24 9.91
C LEU A 167 13.97 -12.69 9.97
N GLU A 168 13.75 -13.46 8.92
CA GLU A 168 14.27 -14.83 8.76
C GLU A 168 13.82 -15.79 9.89
N GLN A 169 12.58 -15.63 10.37
CA GLN A 169 11.94 -16.48 11.39
C GLN A 169 10.75 -17.28 10.82
N PRO A 170 11.00 -18.26 9.93
CA PRO A 170 9.94 -18.96 9.21
C PRO A 170 8.98 -19.74 10.12
N ASP A 171 9.46 -20.33 11.22
CA ASP A 171 8.60 -21.07 12.16
C ASP A 171 7.61 -20.17 12.88
N GLN A 172 8.05 -18.96 13.27
CA GLN A 172 7.17 -17.97 13.89
C GLN A 172 6.16 -17.46 12.88
N ALA A 173 6.60 -17.16 11.65
CA ALA A 173 5.72 -16.76 10.56
C ALA A 173 4.63 -17.81 10.29
N ARG A 174 5.04 -19.08 10.17
CA ARG A 174 4.14 -20.22 10.00
C ARG A 174 3.13 -20.31 11.14
N SER A 175 3.59 -20.23 12.38
CA SER A 175 2.73 -20.27 13.57
C SER A 175 1.68 -19.14 13.56
N ARG A 176 2.04 -17.93 13.11
CA ARG A 176 1.07 -16.83 12.97
C ARG A 176 0.03 -17.14 11.89
N LEU A 177 0.43 -17.68 10.74
CA LEU A 177 -0.49 -18.05 9.66
C LEU A 177 -1.41 -19.21 10.03
N ASP A 178 -0.93 -20.18 10.80
CA ASP A 178 -1.76 -21.26 11.32
C ASP A 178 -2.84 -20.73 12.26
N GLN A 179 -2.49 -19.74 13.11
CA GLN A 179 -3.48 -19.05 13.94
C GLN A 179 -4.47 -18.23 13.12
N ALA A 180 -4.00 -17.48 12.12
CA ALA A 180 -4.88 -16.72 11.21
C ALA A 180 -5.85 -17.65 10.47
N ARG A 181 -5.36 -18.79 9.98
CA ARG A 181 -6.17 -19.83 9.31
C ARG A 181 -7.21 -20.41 10.25
N GLN A 182 -6.87 -20.65 11.52
CA GLN A 182 -7.85 -21.15 12.50
C GLN A 182 -8.99 -20.16 12.72
N LEU A 183 -8.72 -18.84 12.73
CA LEU A 183 -9.76 -17.81 12.86
C LEU A 183 -10.71 -17.76 11.66
N LEU A 184 -10.31 -18.25 10.48
CA LEU A 184 -11.21 -18.35 9.33
C LEU A 184 -12.40 -19.29 9.57
N LYS A 185 -12.31 -20.22 10.54
CA LYS A 185 -13.43 -21.09 10.91
C LYS A 185 -14.59 -20.30 11.55
N SER A 186 -14.27 -19.24 12.29
CA SER A 186 -15.24 -18.33 12.91
C SER A 186 -15.63 -17.16 12.00
N LEU A 187 -14.85 -16.86 10.96
CA LEU A 187 -15.15 -15.83 9.97
C LEU A 187 -15.90 -16.47 8.79
N GLN A 188 -17.17 -16.77 9.02
CA GLN A 188 -18.07 -17.25 7.98
C GLN A 188 -18.89 -16.08 7.42
N GLY A 189 -19.27 -16.17 6.15
CA GLY A 189 -20.10 -15.17 5.50
C GLY A 189 -19.64 -14.82 4.09
N ASP A 190 -20.35 -13.88 3.50
CA ASP A 190 -20.03 -13.30 2.21
C ASP A 190 -18.65 -12.65 2.25
N GLY A 191 -17.85 -12.86 1.20
CA GLY A 191 -16.49 -12.32 1.14
C GLY A 191 -15.40 -13.18 1.78
N PHE A 192 -15.68 -14.43 2.16
CA PHE A 192 -14.67 -15.37 2.68
C PHE A 192 -13.39 -15.41 1.83
N GLY A 193 -13.50 -15.34 0.51
CA GLY A 193 -12.34 -15.31 -0.38
C GLY A 193 -11.42 -14.10 -0.19
N LEU A 194 -11.95 -12.93 0.16
CA LEU A 194 -11.15 -11.72 0.42
C LEU A 194 -10.33 -11.87 1.70
N ILE A 195 -10.83 -12.58 2.70
CA ILE A 195 -10.12 -12.79 3.97
C ILE A 195 -9.22 -14.02 3.95
N ALA A 196 -9.53 -15.04 3.15
CA ALA A 196 -8.72 -16.25 3.02
C ALA A 196 -7.49 -16.04 2.12
N SER A 197 -7.62 -15.24 1.05
CA SER A 197 -6.54 -15.04 0.08
C SER A 197 -5.25 -14.46 0.66
N PRO A 198 -5.26 -13.45 1.56
CA PRO A 198 -4.05 -12.97 2.22
C PRO A 198 -3.36 -14.02 3.09
N VAL A 199 -4.15 -14.91 3.74
CA VAL A 199 -3.59 -16.02 4.52
C VAL A 199 -2.90 -17.02 3.59
N ALA A 200 -3.51 -17.35 2.45
CA ALA A 200 -2.92 -18.21 1.43
C ALA A 200 -1.63 -17.62 0.85
N GLN A 201 -1.62 -16.32 0.53
CA GLN A 201 -0.41 -15.61 0.09
C GLN A 201 0.71 -15.69 1.13
N GLY A 202 0.38 -15.59 2.42
CA GLY A 202 1.35 -15.81 3.49
C GLY A 202 2.02 -17.20 3.43
N TYR A 203 1.23 -18.26 3.20
CA TYR A 203 1.79 -19.61 3.03
C TYR A 203 2.65 -19.73 1.77
N THR A 204 2.23 -19.11 0.66
CA THR A 204 3.02 -19.03 -0.56
C THR A 204 4.39 -18.40 -0.32
N THR A 205 4.45 -17.30 0.43
CA THR A 205 5.73 -16.63 0.78
C THR A 205 6.65 -17.54 1.60
N LEU A 206 6.09 -18.48 2.38
CA LEU A 206 6.86 -19.51 3.09
C LEU A 206 7.16 -20.76 2.25
N GLY A 207 6.78 -20.77 0.98
CA GLY A 207 6.95 -21.92 0.07
C GLY A 207 5.92 -23.04 0.23
N ASP A 208 4.93 -22.90 1.13
CA ASP A 208 3.86 -23.89 1.30
C ASP A 208 2.70 -23.63 0.33
N THR A 209 2.98 -23.86 -0.95
CA THR A 209 2.02 -23.67 -2.04
C THR A 209 0.84 -24.63 -1.93
N GLN A 210 1.04 -25.83 -1.37
CA GLN A 210 -0.03 -26.81 -1.20
C GLN A 210 -1.09 -26.33 -0.22
N THR A 211 -0.69 -25.82 0.95
CA THR A 211 -1.63 -25.25 1.94
C THR A 211 -2.31 -23.99 1.39
N ALA A 212 -1.56 -23.15 0.67
CA ALA A 212 -2.11 -21.98 0.00
C ALA A 212 -3.23 -22.36 -0.99
N ILE A 213 -2.94 -23.30 -1.91
CA ILE A 213 -3.88 -23.77 -2.93
C ILE A 213 -5.12 -24.40 -2.29
N ALA A 214 -4.96 -25.24 -1.26
CA ALA A 214 -6.10 -25.87 -0.57
C ALA A 214 -7.03 -24.83 0.07
N LEU A 215 -6.46 -23.78 0.67
CA LEU A 215 -7.25 -22.68 1.25
C LEU A 215 -7.99 -21.87 0.17
N LEU A 216 -7.36 -21.66 -0.99
CA LEU A 216 -7.98 -20.98 -2.13
C LEU A 216 -9.08 -21.82 -2.79
N ASP A 217 -8.92 -23.15 -2.84
CA ASP A 217 -9.97 -24.06 -3.35
C ASP A 217 -11.23 -23.94 -2.49
N GLN A 218 -11.07 -23.92 -1.16
CA GLN A 218 -12.17 -23.66 -0.24
C GLN A 218 -12.79 -22.27 -0.46
N ALA A 219 -11.96 -21.25 -0.75
CA ALA A 219 -12.44 -19.91 -1.02
C ALA A 219 -13.31 -19.84 -2.29
N VAL A 220 -12.86 -20.45 -3.40
CA VAL A 220 -13.66 -20.52 -4.65
C VAL A 220 -15.00 -21.21 -4.40
N GLN A 221 -15.00 -22.37 -3.76
CA GLN A 221 -16.22 -23.13 -3.48
C GLN A 221 -17.23 -22.29 -2.69
N ARG A 222 -16.78 -21.60 -1.64
CA ARG A 222 -17.65 -20.74 -0.84
C ARG A 222 -18.16 -19.55 -1.63
N THR A 223 -17.32 -18.90 -2.43
CA THR A 223 -17.74 -17.79 -3.28
C THR A 223 -18.78 -18.22 -4.32
N GLN A 224 -18.67 -19.43 -4.87
CA GLN A 224 -19.68 -19.98 -5.79
C GLN A 224 -21.02 -20.25 -5.12
N MET A 225 -21.05 -20.51 -3.81
CA MET A 225 -22.29 -20.73 -3.04
C MET A 225 -22.94 -19.43 -2.56
N MET A 226 -22.28 -18.28 -2.73
CA MET A 226 -22.82 -16.99 -2.29
C MET A 226 -24.10 -16.63 -3.06
N LYS A 227 -25.15 -16.25 -2.33
CA LYS A 227 -26.42 -15.82 -2.90
C LYS A 227 -26.46 -14.29 -2.98
N THR A 228 -25.64 -13.71 -3.84
CA THR A 228 -25.63 -12.27 -4.10
C THR A 228 -25.73 -11.97 -5.59
N ASN A 229 -26.47 -10.92 -5.93
CA ASN A 229 -26.58 -10.40 -7.30
C ASN A 229 -25.56 -9.29 -7.60
N ASN A 230 -24.73 -8.91 -6.61
CA ASN A 230 -23.70 -7.90 -6.79
C ASN A 230 -22.52 -8.51 -7.58
N LEU A 231 -22.55 -8.32 -8.90
CA LEU A 231 -21.54 -8.87 -9.82
C LEU A 231 -20.15 -8.26 -9.63
N ASP A 232 -20.06 -6.99 -9.27
CA ASP A 232 -18.78 -6.32 -8.99
C ASP A 232 -18.14 -6.93 -7.74
N TYR A 233 -18.93 -7.14 -6.68
CA TYR A 233 -18.44 -7.77 -5.47
C TYR A 233 -17.97 -9.22 -5.70
N LEU A 234 -18.72 -10.03 -6.45
CA LEU A 234 -18.27 -11.38 -6.83
C LEU A 234 -17.00 -11.33 -7.70
N ALA A 235 -16.94 -10.39 -8.64
CA ALA A 235 -15.78 -10.20 -9.50
C ALA A 235 -14.52 -9.85 -8.69
N ASP A 236 -14.62 -9.00 -7.67
CA ASP A 236 -13.51 -8.65 -6.78
C ASP A 236 -13.03 -9.84 -5.94
N ILE A 237 -13.96 -10.65 -5.41
CA ILE A 237 -13.60 -11.86 -4.66
C ILE A 237 -12.86 -12.86 -5.56
N PHE A 238 -13.43 -13.18 -6.73
CA PHE A 238 -12.79 -14.12 -7.67
C PHE A 238 -11.47 -13.58 -8.22
N SER A 239 -11.37 -12.27 -8.47
CA SER A 239 -10.12 -11.60 -8.86
C SER A 239 -9.03 -11.81 -7.81
N THR A 240 -9.35 -11.53 -6.54
CA THR A 240 -8.43 -11.68 -5.41
C THR A 240 -7.94 -13.12 -5.28
N ILE A 241 -8.86 -14.09 -5.37
CA ILE A 241 -8.52 -15.52 -5.32
C ILE A 241 -7.65 -15.92 -6.51
N ALA A 242 -7.97 -15.47 -7.72
CA ALA A 242 -7.22 -15.80 -8.93
C ALA A 242 -5.77 -15.30 -8.87
N VAL A 243 -5.55 -14.06 -8.40
CA VAL A 243 -4.21 -13.50 -8.19
C VAL A 243 -3.46 -14.29 -7.12
N ALA A 244 -4.11 -14.70 -6.04
CA ALA A 244 -3.49 -15.53 -5.01
C ALA A 244 -3.10 -16.93 -5.54
N TYR A 245 -3.89 -17.55 -6.43
CA TYR A 245 -3.50 -18.79 -7.10
C TYR A 245 -2.26 -18.60 -7.98
N ALA A 246 -2.22 -17.51 -8.75
CA ALA A 246 -1.05 -17.20 -9.58
C ALA A 246 0.20 -17.01 -8.71
N SER A 247 0.04 -16.40 -7.54
CA SER A 247 1.12 -16.26 -6.55
C SER A 247 1.59 -17.61 -6.02
N ALA A 248 0.67 -18.53 -5.76
CA ALA A 248 1.00 -19.90 -5.39
C ALA A 248 1.55 -20.76 -6.55
N GLY A 249 1.79 -20.19 -7.74
CA GLY A 249 2.29 -20.89 -8.92
C GLY A 249 1.23 -21.72 -9.66
N SER A 250 -0.05 -21.60 -9.31
CA SER A 250 -1.16 -22.36 -9.93
C SER A 250 -1.87 -21.54 -11.01
N GLU A 251 -1.15 -21.23 -12.09
CA GLU A 251 -1.65 -20.37 -13.19
C GLU A 251 -2.92 -20.92 -13.85
N ALA A 252 -3.02 -22.24 -14.01
CA ALA A 252 -4.21 -22.89 -14.56
C ALA A 252 -5.46 -22.63 -13.69
N LYS A 253 -5.35 -22.79 -12.37
CA LYS A 253 -6.44 -22.48 -11.43
C LYS A 253 -6.74 -20.98 -11.38
N ALA A 254 -5.71 -20.13 -11.48
CA ALA A 254 -5.87 -18.68 -11.55
C ALA A 254 -6.73 -18.29 -12.77
N VAL A 255 -6.34 -18.74 -13.97
CA VAL A 255 -7.08 -18.48 -15.21
C VAL A 255 -8.49 -19.08 -15.17
N GLN A 256 -8.66 -20.30 -14.67
CA GLN A 256 -9.98 -20.91 -14.48
C GLN A 256 -10.88 -20.07 -13.56
N THR A 257 -10.33 -19.55 -12.47
CA THR A 257 -11.05 -18.69 -11.53
C THR A 257 -11.49 -17.39 -12.21
N THR A 258 -10.68 -16.80 -13.09
CA THR A 258 -11.10 -15.62 -13.86
C THR A 258 -12.30 -15.86 -14.77
N GLN A 259 -12.61 -17.10 -15.14
CA GLN A 259 -13.79 -17.41 -15.95
C GLN A 259 -15.10 -17.19 -15.17
N GLN A 260 -15.04 -17.16 -13.84
CA GLN A 260 -16.18 -16.83 -12.98
C GLN A 260 -16.44 -15.31 -12.89
N ILE A 261 -15.49 -14.48 -13.34
CA ILE A 261 -15.62 -13.02 -13.32
C ILE A 261 -16.48 -12.56 -14.50
N LYS A 262 -17.67 -12.03 -14.22
CA LYS A 262 -18.62 -11.54 -15.23
C LYS A 262 -18.37 -10.09 -15.66
N VAL A 263 -17.64 -9.32 -14.86
CA VAL A 263 -17.32 -7.92 -15.12
C VAL A 263 -16.08 -7.84 -16.00
N ALA A 264 -16.26 -7.47 -17.27
CA ALA A 264 -15.19 -7.52 -18.29
C ALA A 264 -13.93 -6.72 -17.89
N THR A 265 -14.12 -5.54 -17.29
CA THR A 265 -13.00 -4.69 -16.82
C THR A 265 -12.18 -5.37 -15.74
N ILE A 266 -12.84 -5.96 -14.73
CA ILE A 266 -12.16 -6.68 -13.65
C ILE A 266 -11.48 -7.93 -14.21
N LYS A 267 -12.14 -8.69 -15.10
CA LYS A 267 -11.57 -9.88 -15.74
C LYS A 267 -10.29 -9.57 -16.52
N ALA A 268 -10.31 -8.54 -17.36
CA ALA A 268 -9.16 -8.12 -18.16
C ALA A 268 -7.98 -7.73 -17.26
N ARG A 269 -8.23 -6.92 -16.22
CA ARG A 269 -7.20 -6.52 -15.24
C ARG A 269 -6.64 -7.72 -14.49
N THR A 270 -7.51 -8.62 -14.02
CA THR A 270 -7.10 -9.85 -13.30
C THR A 270 -6.20 -10.72 -14.17
N LEU A 271 -6.57 -10.96 -15.43
CA LEU A 271 -5.74 -11.72 -16.37
C LEU A 271 -4.39 -11.03 -16.62
N ALA A 272 -4.35 -9.71 -16.76
CA ALA A 272 -3.09 -8.97 -16.89
C ALA A 272 -2.20 -9.12 -15.64
N GLN A 273 -2.78 -9.08 -14.44
CA GLN A 273 -2.04 -9.29 -13.19
C GLN A 273 -1.47 -10.71 -13.08
N ILE A 274 -2.26 -11.73 -13.43
CA ILE A 274 -1.79 -13.12 -13.49
C ILE A 274 -0.64 -13.24 -14.52
N ALA A 275 -0.79 -12.64 -15.70
CA ALA A 275 0.26 -12.65 -16.72
C ALA A 275 1.53 -11.92 -16.26
N LYS A 276 1.41 -10.80 -15.53
CA LYS A 276 2.54 -10.10 -14.93
C LYS A 276 3.27 -10.99 -13.92
N GLN A 277 2.54 -11.66 -13.06
CA GLN A 277 3.11 -12.58 -12.09
C GLN A 277 3.84 -13.74 -12.78
N ALA A 278 3.19 -14.35 -13.79
CA ALA A 278 3.79 -15.37 -14.64
C ALA A 278 5.08 -14.86 -15.34
N ALA A 279 5.09 -13.63 -15.83
CA ALA A 279 6.26 -13.02 -16.47
C ALA A 279 7.42 -12.85 -15.47
N GLN A 280 7.12 -12.40 -14.25
CA GLN A 280 8.11 -12.18 -13.19
C GLN A 280 8.75 -13.49 -12.70
N THR A 281 8.03 -14.62 -12.79
CA THR A 281 8.56 -15.95 -12.45
C THR A 281 9.14 -16.69 -13.67
N GLY A 282 9.15 -16.07 -14.86
CA GLY A 282 9.65 -16.68 -16.09
C GLY A 282 8.75 -17.77 -16.67
N SER A 283 7.47 -17.81 -16.30
CA SER A 283 6.53 -18.79 -16.84
C SER A 283 6.24 -18.55 -18.33
N PRO A 284 6.27 -19.61 -19.16
CA PRO A 284 5.95 -19.51 -20.58
C PRO A 284 4.45 -19.19 -20.83
N GLN A 285 3.58 -19.32 -19.83
CA GLN A 285 2.15 -19.01 -19.99
C GLN A 285 1.86 -17.51 -20.02
N ALA A 286 2.79 -16.68 -19.54
CA ALA A 286 2.59 -15.24 -19.38
C ALA A 286 2.03 -14.56 -20.65
N THR A 287 2.66 -14.79 -21.80
CA THR A 287 2.23 -14.22 -23.09
C THR A 287 0.83 -14.69 -23.49
N ARG A 288 0.51 -15.97 -23.27
CA ARG A 288 -0.82 -16.52 -23.59
C ARG A 288 -1.91 -15.90 -22.70
N ILE A 289 -1.64 -15.74 -21.41
CA ILE A 289 -2.58 -15.14 -20.45
C ILE A 289 -2.75 -13.65 -20.78
N LEU A 290 -1.68 -12.94 -21.13
CA LEU A 290 -1.73 -11.54 -21.53
C LEU A 290 -2.54 -11.34 -22.81
N ALA A 291 -2.40 -12.22 -23.80
CA ALA A 291 -3.21 -12.20 -25.00
C ALA A 291 -4.71 -12.36 -24.70
N GLN A 292 -5.07 -13.21 -23.71
CA GLN A 292 -6.46 -13.30 -23.23
C GLN A 292 -6.92 -12.00 -22.57
N ALA A 293 -6.09 -11.38 -21.73
CA ALA A 293 -6.39 -10.08 -21.12
C ALA A 293 -6.68 -9.02 -22.20
N GLN A 294 -5.82 -8.94 -23.22
CA GLN A 294 -6.00 -8.02 -24.34
C GLN A 294 -7.27 -8.30 -25.13
N ALA A 295 -7.61 -9.57 -25.39
CA ALA A 295 -8.86 -9.92 -26.05
C ALA A 295 -10.09 -9.46 -25.23
N GLN A 296 -10.04 -9.58 -23.90
CA GLN A 296 -11.13 -9.13 -23.02
C GLN A 296 -11.34 -7.61 -23.09
N THR A 297 -10.31 -6.81 -23.39
CA THR A 297 -10.49 -5.34 -23.51
C THR A 297 -11.43 -4.92 -24.64
N LYS A 298 -11.67 -5.77 -25.63
CA LYS A 298 -12.63 -5.50 -26.72
C LYS A 298 -14.08 -5.47 -26.25
N ALA A 299 -14.38 -6.12 -25.14
CA ALA A 299 -15.70 -6.13 -24.51
C ALA A 299 -15.91 -4.94 -23.55
N ILE A 300 -14.89 -4.09 -23.34
CA ILE A 300 -14.96 -2.93 -22.44
C ILE A 300 -15.18 -1.67 -23.28
N PRO A 301 -16.12 -0.78 -22.89
CA PRO A 301 -16.28 0.52 -23.53
C PRO A 301 -14.96 1.30 -23.58
N ALA A 302 -14.75 2.06 -24.66
CA ALA A 302 -13.48 2.76 -24.90
C ALA A 302 -13.09 3.73 -23.77
N ALA A 303 -14.08 4.37 -23.13
CA ALA A 303 -13.86 5.28 -22.00
C ALA A 303 -13.39 4.55 -20.72
N SER A 304 -13.72 3.28 -20.56
CA SER A 304 -13.50 2.52 -19.32
C SER A 304 -12.33 1.52 -19.40
N ARG A 305 -11.73 1.33 -20.58
CA ARG A 305 -10.63 0.36 -20.78
C ARG A 305 -9.24 0.88 -20.45
N SER A 306 -9.09 2.18 -20.13
CA SER A 306 -7.79 2.82 -19.87
C SER A 306 -6.96 2.08 -18.82
N ASP A 307 -7.55 1.72 -17.68
CA ASP A 307 -6.84 0.99 -16.61
C ASP A 307 -6.43 -0.43 -17.03
N ALA A 308 -7.30 -1.15 -17.74
CA ALA A 308 -6.99 -2.49 -18.22
C ALA A 308 -5.85 -2.47 -19.24
N LEU A 309 -5.88 -1.51 -20.17
CA LEU A 309 -4.82 -1.30 -21.16
C LEU A 309 -3.49 -0.89 -20.50
N SER A 310 -3.54 -0.03 -19.49
CA SER A 310 -2.37 0.34 -18.69
C SER A 310 -1.70 -0.90 -18.09
N GLN A 311 -2.46 -1.75 -17.40
CA GLN A 311 -1.90 -2.98 -16.83
C GLN A 311 -1.34 -3.95 -17.87
N ILE A 312 -2.00 -4.06 -19.03
CA ILE A 312 -1.51 -4.87 -20.15
C ILE A 312 -0.18 -4.32 -20.67
N ALA A 313 -0.07 -3.00 -20.85
CA ALA A 313 1.16 -2.36 -21.31
C ALA A 313 2.32 -2.58 -20.33
N LEU A 314 2.09 -2.39 -19.03
CA LEU A 314 3.10 -2.66 -18.01
C LEU A 314 3.53 -4.13 -18.02
N THR A 315 2.60 -5.05 -18.27
CA THR A 315 2.90 -6.49 -18.38
C THR A 315 3.77 -6.81 -19.59
N TYR A 316 3.51 -6.19 -20.75
CA TYR A 316 4.43 -6.26 -21.89
C TYR A 316 5.82 -5.73 -21.54
N GLY A 317 5.92 -4.67 -20.73
CA GLY A 317 7.19 -4.18 -20.19
C GLY A 317 7.96 -5.23 -19.37
N TYR A 318 7.29 -5.97 -18.48
CA TYR A 318 7.91 -7.09 -17.76
C TYR A 318 8.34 -8.24 -18.66
N LEU A 319 7.62 -8.46 -19.77
CA LEU A 319 8.00 -9.42 -20.82
C LEU A 319 9.10 -8.88 -21.77
N LYS A 320 9.56 -7.63 -21.57
CA LYS A 320 10.54 -6.94 -22.42
C LYS A 320 10.05 -6.70 -23.87
N GLU A 321 8.74 -6.71 -24.07
CA GLU A 321 8.06 -6.51 -25.35
C GLU A 321 7.68 -5.03 -25.52
N TRP A 322 8.68 -4.15 -25.57
CA TRP A 322 8.50 -2.69 -25.44
C TRP A 322 7.60 -2.07 -26.52
N ASP A 323 7.69 -2.54 -27.75
CA ASP A 323 6.83 -2.05 -28.84
C ASP A 323 5.36 -2.44 -28.63
N LEU A 324 5.11 -3.66 -28.12
CA LEU A 324 3.76 -4.09 -27.76
C LEU A 324 3.23 -3.30 -26.56
N ALA A 325 4.08 -2.97 -25.59
CA ALA A 325 3.73 -2.10 -24.46
C ALA A 325 3.25 -0.73 -24.95
N LEU A 326 4.04 -0.06 -25.79
CA LEU A 326 3.68 1.26 -26.35
C LEU A 326 2.42 1.18 -27.23
N LYS A 327 2.26 0.10 -28.02
CA LYS A 327 1.04 -0.14 -28.80
C LYS A 327 -0.20 -0.31 -27.91
N ALA A 328 -0.06 -0.94 -26.76
CA ALA A 328 -1.15 -1.09 -25.79
C ALA A 328 -1.49 0.24 -25.07
N ILE A 329 -0.52 1.15 -24.95
CA ILE A 329 -0.71 2.51 -24.38
C ILE A 329 -1.45 3.44 -25.36
N ALA A 330 -1.23 3.30 -26.67
CA ALA A 330 -1.82 4.17 -27.69
C ALA A 330 -3.35 4.38 -27.58
N PRO A 331 -4.19 3.33 -27.36
CA PRO A 331 -5.64 3.49 -27.21
C PRO A 331 -6.14 3.99 -25.83
N ILE A 332 -5.26 4.30 -24.88
CA ILE A 332 -5.63 4.88 -23.57
C ILE A 332 -6.14 6.32 -23.78
N GLN A 333 -7.35 6.61 -23.30
CA GLN A 333 -8.00 7.92 -23.48
C GLN A 333 -7.68 8.92 -22.35
N SER A 334 -7.51 8.44 -21.12
CA SER A 334 -7.13 9.30 -20.00
C SER A 334 -5.67 9.72 -20.12
N ALA A 335 -5.41 11.02 -20.27
CA ALA A 335 -4.07 11.56 -20.35
C ALA A 335 -3.25 11.28 -19.08
N GLU A 336 -3.89 11.36 -17.91
CA GLU A 336 -3.26 11.05 -16.62
C GLU A 336 -2.82 9.58 -16.56
N ILE A 337 -3.72 8.64 -16.87
CA ILE A 337 -3.38 7.20 -16.89
C ILE A 337 -2.28 6.94 -17.92
N LYS A 338 -2.35 7.57 -19.09
CA LYS A 338 -1.35 7.41 -20.15
C LYS A 338 0.04 7.87 -19.70
N ILE A 339 0.13 9.06 -19.09
CA ILE A 339 1.37 9.61 -18.53
C ILE A 339 1.92 8.71 -17.41
N GLN A 340 1.09 8.31 -16.45
CA GLN A 340 1.54 7.43 -15.36
C GLN A 340 2.04 6.08 -15.90
N THR A 341 1.35 5.51 -16.90
CA THR A 341 1.75 4.23 -17.52
C THR A 341 3.10 4.36 -18.23
N LEU A 342 3.35 5.46 -18.93
CA LEU A 342 4.64 5.71 -19.59
C LEU A 342 5.77 5.89 -18.57
N ALA A 343 5.52 6.58 -17.46
CA ALA A 343 6.47 6.71 -16.37
C ALA A 343 6.80 5.36 -15.74
N ASP A 344 5.78 4.59 -15.37
CA ASP A 344 5.94 3.27 -14.79
C ASP A 344 6.67 2.31 -15.74
N LEU A 345 6.44 2.43 -17.06
CA LEU A 345 7.16 1.65 -18.07
C LEU A 345 8.65 2.01 -18.12
N ALA A 346 9.00 3.30 -18.01
CA ALA A 346 10.39 3.75 -17.90
C ALA A 346 11.05 3.18 -16.62
N SER A 347 10.37 3.22 -15.48
CA SER A 347 10.84 2.57 -14.24
C SER A 347 11.00 1.05 -14.36
N ILE A 348 10.15 0.37 -15.13
CA ILE A 348 10.34 -1.07 -15.40
C ILE A 348 11.60 -1.28 -16.25
N SER A 349 11.82 -0.45 -17.27
CA SER A 349 12.99 -0.52 -18.14
C SER A 349 14.31 -0.34 -17.39
N ASP A 350 14.37 0.70 -16.54
CA ASP A 350 15.50 1.01 -15.66
C ASP A 350 15.82 -0.16 -14.72
N ARG A 351 14.82 -0.70 -14.02
CA ARG A 351 15.00 -1.86 -13.12
C ARG A 351 15.46 -3.13 -13.83
N LEU A 352 15.10 -3.30 -15.10
CA LEU A 352 15.53 -4.44 -15.90
C LEU A 352 16.87 -4.18 -16.63
N ASN A 353 17.57 -3.07 -16.32
CA ASN A 353 18.81 -2.63 -16.94
C ASN A 353 18.72 -2.51 -18.48
N HIS A 354 17.64 -1.93 -18.98
CA HIS A 354 17.42 -1.68 -20.41
C HIS A 354 17.29 -0.16 -20.72
N PRO A 355 18.33 0.66 -20.48
CA PRO A 355 18.23 2.11 -20.55
C PRO A 355 17.86 2.67 -21.92
N ALA A 356 18.18 1.95 -23.00
CA ALA A 356 17.79 2.32 -24.37
C ALA A 356 16.27 2.47 -24.56
N ASN A 357 15.45 1.84 -23.69
CA ASN A 357 13.99 1.89 -23.78
C ASN A 357 13.35 2.90 -22.81
N GLU A 358 14.13 3.67 -22.05
CA GLU A 358 13.61 4.69 -21.11
C GLU A 358 13.25 6.00 -21.82
N ALA A 359 14.05 6.41 -22.81
CA ALA A 359 13.92 7.70 -23.47
C ALA A 359 12.59 7.88 -24.21
N LYS A 360 12.11 6.83 -24.90
CA LYS A 360 10.88 6.88 -25.72
C LYS A 360 9.63 7.07 -24.86
N PRO A 361 9.37 6.27 -23.81
CA PRO A 361 8.27 6.53 -22.89
C PRO A 361 8.31 7.92 -22.24
N LEU A 362 9.50 8.39 -21.81
CA LEU A 362 9.64 9.71 -21.18
C LEU A 362 9.39 10.86 -22.15
N SER A 363 9.84 10.76 -23.40
CA SER A 363 9.55 11.76 -24.45
C SER A 363 8.05 11.84 -24.76
N GLU A 364 7.38 10.68 -24.94
CA GLU A 364 5.93 10.64 -25.20
C GLU A 364 5.15 11.22 -24.01
N LEU A 365 5.57 10.90 -22.78
CA LEU A 365 4.99 11.43 -21.55
C LEU A 365 5.01 12.95 -21.51
N VAL A 366 6.18 13.57 -21.71
CA VAL A 366 6.32 15.04 -21.71
C VAL A 366 5.53 15.67 -22.85
N THR A 367 5.47 15.02 -24.01
CA THR A 367 4.67 15.48 -25.15
C THR A 367 3.18 15.51 -24.84
N ILE A 368 2.65 14.51 -24.13
CA ILE A 368 1.25 14.49 -23.69
C ILE A 368 1.01 15.54 -22.62
N ALA A 369 1.91 15.63 -21.62
CA ALA A 369 1.77 16.59 -20.52
C ALA A 369 1.72 18.05 -21.03
N ARG A 370 2.49 18.40 -22.06
CA ARG A 370 2.45 19.74 -22.70
C ARG A 370 1.11 20.09 -23.36
N LYS A 371 0.26 19.10 -23.66
CA LYS A 371 -1.08 19.31 -24.23
C LYS A 371 -2.17 19.45 -23.17
N MET A 372 -1.85 19.16 -21.90
CA MET A 372 -2.75 19.32 -20.77
C MET A 372 -2.74 20.75 -20.25
N SER A 373 -3.66 21.08 -19.32
CA SER A 373 -3.58 22.35 -18.60
C SER A 373 -2.25 22.46 -17.85
N PHE A 374 -1.75 23.69 -17.70
CA PHE A 374 -0.48 23.93 -17.01
C PHE A 374 -0.48 23.38 -15.57
N TYR A 375 -1.58 23.58 -14.83
CA TYR A 375 -1.70 23.14 -13.45
C TYR A 375 -1.72 21.61 -13.32
N ASP A 376 -2.46 20.92 -14.19
CA ASP A 376 -2.57 19.46 -14.13
C ASP A 376 -1.24 18.79 -14.53
N SER A 377 -0.59 19.32 -15.57
CA SER A 377 0.68 18.79 -16.06
C SER A 377 1.83 18.99 -15.06
N ASP A 378 1.98 20.18 -14.46
CA ASP A 378 3.04 20.45 -13.48
C ASP A 378 2.87 19.58 -12.23
N THR A 379 1.64 19.47 -11.72
CA THR A 379 1.33 18.63 -10.55
C THR A 379 1.71 17.17 -10.82
N LEU A 380 1.30 16.62 -11.96
CA LEU A 380 1.55 15.23 -12.31
C LEU A 380 3.04 14.95 -12.54
N ILE A 381 3.75 15.83 -13.26
CA ILE A 381 5.19 15.64 -13.49
C ILE A 381 5.97 15.73 -12.17
N ARG A 382 5.64 16.68 -11.28
CA ARG A 382 6.29 16.77 -9.95
C ARG A 382 6.06 15.52 -9.12
N LYS A 383 4.86 14.94 -9.17
CA LYS A 383 4.55 13.68 -8.48
C LYS A 383 5.43 12.53 -9.01
N ILE A 384 5.54 12.40 -10.33
CA ILE A 384 6.38 11.36 -10.97
C ILE A 384 7.86 11.57 -10.65
N PHE A 385 8.33 12.81 -10.71
CA PHE A 385 9.70 13.16 -10.34
C PHE A 385 10.01 12.79 -8.88
N ALA A 386 9.13 13.16 -7.95
CA ALA A 386 9.25 12.79 -6.54
C ALA A 386 9.23 11.27 -6.33
N GLN A 387 8.41 10.54 -7.08
CA GLN A 387 8.36 9.08 -7.07
C GLN A 387 9.69 8.47 -7.53
N TYR A 388 10.29 8.96 -8.62
CA TYR A 388 11.61 8.49 -9.06
C TYR A 388 12.70 8.75 -8.01
N LEU A 389 12.71 9.93 -7.38
CA LEU A 389 13.64 10.22 -6.29
C LEU A 389 13.46 9.28 -5.09
N ALA A 390 12.21 9.03 -4.69
CA ALA A 390 11.88 8.13 -3.58
C ALA A 390 12.31 6.68 -3.86
N ASN A 391 12.27 6.26 -5.12
CA ASN A 391 12.70 4.93 -5.57
C ASN A 391 14.20 4.84 -5.88
N GLY A 392 14.98 5.91 -5.68
CA GLY A 392 16.40 5.95 -6.00
C GLY A 392 16.72 5.97 -7.50
N GLN A 393 15.73 6.26 -8.35
CA GLN A 393 15.85 6.29 -9.81
C GLN A 393 16.31 7.67 -10.30
N TYR A 394 17.48 8.10 -9.83
CA TYR A 394 18.00 9.45 -10.07
C TYR A 394 18.21 9.75 -11.56
N GLY A 395 18.61 8.75 -12.35
CA GLY A 395 18.78 8.90 -13.80
C GLY A 395 17.46 9.25 -14.50
N LEU A 396 16.37 8.53 -14.18
CA LEU A 396 15.04 8.84 -14.72
C LEU A 396 14.55 10.23 -14.29
N ALA A 397 14.82 10.63 -13.03
CA ALA A 397 14.47 11.96 -12.54
C ALA A 397 15.22 13.05 -13.32
N GLU A 398 16.52 12.87 -13.56
CA GLU A 398 17.33 13.80 -14.35
C GLU A 398 16.84 13.89 -15.80
N ILE A 399 16.60 12.76 -16.47
CA ILE A 399 16.10 12.72 -17.85
C ILE A 399 14.74 13.45 -17.94
N LEU A 400 13.83 13.18 -17.00
CA LEU A 400 12.52 13.84 -16.95
C LEU A 400 12.67 15.36 -16.78
N HIS A 401 13.59 15.81 -15.93
CA HIS A 401 13.90 17.23 -15.75
C HIS A 401 14.46 17.86 -17.04
N GLN A 402 15.38 17.18 -17.74
CA GLN A 402 15.96 17.66 -19.00
C GLN A 402 14.91 17.79 -20.11
N PHE A 403 13.96 16.86 -20.20
CA PHE A 403 12.84 16.97 -21.14
C PHE A 403 11.91 18.14 -20.79
N GLN A 404 11.65 18.40 -19.50
CA GLN A 404 10.87 19.58 -19.08
C GLN A 404 11.54 20.88 -19.51
N GLN A 405 12.86 20.99 -19.38
CA GLN A 405 13.64 22.16 -19.80
C GLN A 405 13.80 22.28 -21.34
N GLY A 406 13.37 21.27 -22.10
CA GLY A 406 13.56 21.22 -23.56
C GLY A 406 15.01 21.00 -24.01
N VAL A 407 15.87 20.56 -23.09
CA VAL A 407 17.30 20.32 -23.35
C VAL A 407 17.50 18.97 -24.03
N ALA A 408 16.71 17.95 -23.66
CA ALA A 408 16.74 16.64 -24.28
C ALA A 408 15.91 16.62 -25.58
N LYS A 409 16.50 16.10 -26.67
CA LYS A 409 15.81 15.77 -27.93
C LYS A 409 15.82 14.25 -28.12
N GLU A 410 14.78 13.70 -28.76
CA GLU A 410 14.70 12.27 -29.10
C GLU A 410 16.00 11.80 -29.79
N GLY A 411 16.68 10.82 -29.19
CA GLY A 411 17.89 10.20 -29.76
C GLY A 411 19.25 10.79 -29.36
N LYS A 412 19.32 11.71 -28.37
CA LYS A 412 20.60 12.28 -27.86
C LYS A 412 20.86 12.02 -26.35
N ILE A 413 20.37 10.92 -25.81
CA ILE A 413 20.60 10.51 -24.41
C ILE A 413 21.60 9.36 -24.39
#